data_AF-A0A7S2ZKV6-F1
#
_entry.id   AF-A0A7S2ZKV6-F1
#
_cell.length_a   1.000
_cell.length_b   1.000
_cell.length_c   1.000
_cell.angle_alpha   90.00
_cell.angle_beta   90.00
_cell.angle_gamma   90.00
#
_symmetry.space_group_name_H-M   'P 1'
#
loop_
_entity.id
_entity.type
_entity.pdbx_description
1 polymer ?
#
loop_
_entity_poly.entity_id
_entity_poly.type
_entity_poly.pdbx_seq_one_letter_code
_entity_poly.pdbx_strand_id
1 'polypeptide(L)'
;MVGFVGSLSKGLGPGRRGIQTKMSASPVVLCPGQGAQSVGMGKAWKEKSKAAQKIFDRADAVLGDRLGSKLSDIIMNGPKSALDRTDVAQPAIFVTSIASWEGMKELELVAPGNPATAAGLSLGEYTALTVGGAVEFEAALELVALRGLAMQVSFTQ
;
A
#
# COMPACT_ATOMS: atom_id res chain seq x y z
N MET A 1 78.37 14.76 8.47
CA MET A 1 78.73 13.69 9.42
C MET A 1 77.45 12.94 9.77
N VAL A 2 77.33 11.71 9.25
CA VAL A 2 76.51 10.54 9.71
C VAL A 2 75.34 10.82 10.67
N GLY A 3 74.08 10.45 10.44
CA GLY A 3 73.49 9.33 9.70
C GLY A 3 72.68 8.46 10.69
N PHE A 4 71.36 8.30 10.50
CA PHE A 4 70.68 7.04 10.83
C PHE A 4 69.34 6.90 10.09
N VAL A 5 69.14 5.70 9.58
CA VAL A 5 68.05 5.21 8.73
C VAL A 5 67.01 4.51 9.62
N GLY A 6 65.72 4.64 9.29
CA GLY A 6 64.64 3.77 9.78
C GLY A 6 63.42 3.93 8.87
N SER A 7 63.37 3.22 7.75
CA SER A 7 62.68 1.94 7.54
C SER A 7 61.21 2.09 7.09
N LEU A 8 60.97 1.68 5.83
CA LEU A 8 59.67 1.36 5.25
C LEU A 8 59.10 0.09 5.92
N SER A 9 57.79 0.03 6.19
CA SER A 9 56.87 -0.80 5.39
C SER A 9 55.48 -0.99 6.03
N LYS A 10 54.48 -0.82 5.17
CA LYS A 10 53.29 -1.66 4.93
C LYS A 10 52.45 -2.15 6.12
N GLY A 11 51.17 -1.77 6.05
CA GLY A 11 50.08 -2.50 6.68
C GLY A 11 48.72 -1.97 6.25
N LEU A 12 48.36 -2.12 4.97
CA LEU A 12 46.94 -2.15 4.59
C LEU A 12 46.32 -3.35 5.33
N GLY A 13 45.72 -3.09 6.49
CA GLY A 13 44.80 -4.04 7.11
C GLY A 13 43.60 -4.23 6.18
N PRO A 14 43.02 -5.44 6.09
CA PRO A 14 41.89 -5.67 5.23
C PRO A 14 40.75 -4.78 5.72
N GLY A 15 40.40 -3.79 4.90
CA GLY A 15 39.20 -3.01 5.10
C GLY A 15 38.07 -4.00 5.34
N ARG A 16 37.38 -3.85 6.48
CA ARG A 16 36.10 -4.50 6.69
C ARG A 16 35.22 -4.00 5.55
N ARG A 17 35.15 -4.78 4.47
CA ARG A 17 34.11 -4.63 3.46
C ARG A 17 32.83 -4.76 4.26
N GLY A 18 32.19 -3.62 4.52
CA GLY A 18 30.83 -3.61 5.01
C GLY A 18 30.08 -4.59 4.12
N ILE A 19 29.47 -5.59 4.74
CA ILE A 19 28.50 -6.42 4.04
C ILE A 19 27.42 -5.43 3.63
N GLN A 20 27.50 -4.93 2.39
CA GLN A 20 26.36 -4.31 1.76
C GLN A 20 25.38 -5.47 1.59
N THR A 21 24.54 -5.70 2.60
CA THR A 21 23.35 -6.52 2.42
C THR A 21 22.49 -5.75 1.44
N LYS A 22 22.70 -6.01 0.16
CA LYS A 22 21.80 -5.65 -0.92
C LYS A 22 20.52 -6.46 -0.69
N MET A 23 19.75 -6.06 0.32
CA MET A 23 18.41 -6.58 0.53
C MET A 23 17.58 -6.01 -0.60
N SER A 24 17.34 -6.79 -1.64
CA SER A 24 16.24 -6.50 -2.55
C SER A 24 15.74 -7.79 -3.17
N ALA A 25 15.35 -8.75 -2.33
CA ALA A 25 14.35 -9.70 -2.78
C ALA A 25 13.05 -8.91 -2.95
N SER A 26 12.46 -8.95 -4.15
CA SER A 26 11.17 -8.32 -4.40
C SER A 26 10.13 -8.84 -3.40
N PRO A 27 9.29 -7.97 -2.82
CA PRO A 27 8.40 -8.37 -1.72
C PRO A 27 7.31 -9.34 -2.21
N VAL A 28 6.80 -10.17 -1.30
CA VAL A 28 5.53 -10.88 -1.48
C VAL A 28 4.45 -10.10 -0.75
N VAL A 29 3.36 -9.76 -1.43
CA VAL A 29 2.28 -8.93 -0.88
C VAL A 29 1.03 -9.77 -0.68
N LEU A 30 0.51 -9.79 0.55
CA LEU A 30 -0.77 -10.43 0.88
C LEU A 30 -1.80 -9.35 1.21
N CYS A 31 -2.89 -9.35 0.46
CA CYS A 31 -3.91 -8.32 0.54
C CYS A 31 -5.12 -8.81 1.37
N PRO A 32 -5.54 -8.07 2.39
CA PRO A 32 -6.66 -8.46 3.23
C PRO A 32 -8.00 -8.40 2.47
N GLY A 33 -8.94 -9.23 2.91
CA GLY A 33 -10.32 -9.23 2.44
C GLY A 33 -11.26 -8.41 3.33
N GLN A 34 -12.56 -8.54 3.07
CA GLN A 34 -13.62 -7.95 3.88
C GLN A 34 -13.51 -8.37 5.36
N GLY A 35 -13.82 -7.46 6.28
CA GLY A 35 -13.66 -7.65 7.73
C GLY A 35 -12.41 -6.96 8.29
N ALA A 36 -11.46 -6.57 7.43
CA ALA A 36 -10.26 -5.83 7.83
C ALA A 36 -10.50 -4.32 8.02
N GLN A 37 -11.68 -3.81 7.67
CA GLN A 37 -11.97 -2.38 7.76
C GLN A 37 -11.99 -1.89 9.20
N SER A 38 -11.35 -0.75 9.45
CA SER A 38 -11.43 -0.03 10.71
C SER A 38 -11.42 1.48 10.48
N VAL A 39 -12.17 2.21 11.31
CA VAL A 39 -12.19 3.68 11.22
C VAL A 39 -10.79 4.19 11.50
N GLY A 40 -10.24 4.98 10.58
CA GLY A 40 -8.89 5.53 10.64
C GLY A 40 -7.80 4.66 10.01
N MET A 41 -8.11 3.54 9.36
CA MET A 41 -7.11 2.59 8.81
C MET A 41 -6.10 3.18 7.80
N GLY A 42 -6.33 4.38 7.29
CA GLY A 42 -5.45 5.08 6.36
C GLY A 42 -4.76 6.35 6.90
N LYS A 43 -5.01 6.75 8.15
CA LYS A 43 -4.59 8.08 8.67
C LYS A 43 -3.08 8.29 8.61
N ALA A 44 -2.31 7.34 9.16
CA ALA A 44 -0.86 7.44 9.19
C ALA A 44 -0.24 7.52 7.78
N TRP A 45 -0.82 6.79 6.81
CA TRP A 45 -0.40 6.86 5.42
C TRP A 45 -0.73 8.21 4.79
N LYS A 46 -1.97 8.69 4.97
CA LYS A 46 -2.39 10.00 4.49
C LYS A 46 -1.54 11.13 5.09
N GLU A 47 -1.10 11.03 6.34
CA GLU A 47 -0.25 12.04 6.97
C GLU A 47 1.20 12.02 6.47
N LYS A 48 1.76 10.83 6.20
CA LYS A 48 3.20 10.64 5.93
C LYS A 48 3.56 10.56 4.45
N SER A 49 2.60 10.30 3.57
CA SER A 49 2.85 10.00 2.15
C SER A 49 1.93 10.79 1.23
N LYS A 50 2.52 11.56 0.30
CA LYS A 50 1.76 12.28 -0.74
C LYS A 50 1.21 11.29 -1.78
N ALA A 51 1.93 10.20 -2.04
CA ALA A 51 1.45 9.14 -2.92
C ALA A 51 0.19 8.47 -2.36
N ALA A 52 0.17 8.18 -1.05
CA ALA A 52 -1.02 7.67 -0.36
C ALA A 52 -2.18 8.68 -0.38
N GLN A 53 -1.93 9.97 -0.13
CA GLN A 53 -2.95 11.03 -0.23
C GLN A 53 -3.63 11.02 -1.60
N LYS A 54 -2.84 10.97 -2.69
CA LYS A 54 -3.37 10.95 -4.06
C LYS A 54 -4.28 9.75 -4.33
N ILE A 55 -4.04 8.60 -3.70
CA ILE A 55 -4.92 7.43 -3.85
C ILE A 55 -6.30 7.69 -3.23
N PHE A 56 -6.35 8.33 -2.06
CA PHE A 56 -7.62 8.73 -1.46
C PHE A 56 -8.35 9.79 -2.31
N ASP A 57 -7.62 10.78 -2.83
CA ASP A 57 -8.21 11.83 -3.67
C ASP A 57 -8.78 11.27 -4.98
N ARG A 58 -8.05 10.35 -5.63
CA ARG A 58 -8.54 9.63 -6.82
C ARG A 58 -9.78 8.81 -6.50
N ALA A 59 -9.80 8.12 -5.35
CA ALA A 59 -10.96 7.35 -4.93
C ALA A 59 -12.20 8.23 -4.69
N ASP A 60 -12.01 9.38 -4.05
CA ASP A 60 -13.07 10.35 -3.82
C ASP A 60 -13.62 10.92 -5.13
N ALA A 61 -12.77 11.15 -6.14
CA ALA A 61 -13.20 11.59 -7.46
C ALA A 61 -14.05 10.53 -8.20
N VAL A 62 -13.73 9.24 -8.02
CA VAL A 62 -14.44 8.13 -8.70
C VAL A 62 -15.74 7.75 -7.98
N LEU A 63 -15.77 7.83 -6.65
CA LEU A 63 -16.86 7.26 -5.83
C LEU A 63 -17.69 8.31 -5.09
N GLY A 64 -17.23 9.55 -4.96
CA GLY A 64 -17.86 10.58 -4.13
C GLY A 64 -19.35 10.77 -4.44
N ASP A 65 -19.68 10.95 -5.71
CA ASP A 65 -21.07 11.15 -6.16
C ASP A 65 -21.93 9.91 -5.90
N ARG A 66 -21.39 8.71 -6.11
CA ARG A 66 -22.08 7.42 -5.90
C ARG A 66 -22.41 7.18 -4.43
N LEU A 67 -21.51 7.58 -3.53
CA LEU A 67 -21.66 7.40 -2.09
C LEU A 67 -22.38 8.58 -1.42
N GLY A 68 -22.63 9.67 -2.16
CA GLY A 68 -23.14 10.93 -1.61
C GLY A 68 -22.17 11.61 -0.63
N SER A 69 -20.92 11.14 -0.55
CA SER A 69 -19.88 11.61 0.35
C SER A 69 -18.52 11.08 -0.08
N LYS A 70 -17.44 11.71 0.37
CA LYS A 70 -16.07 11.24 0.11
C LYS A 70 -15.84 9.92 0.83
N LEU A 71 -15.34 8.92 0.10
CA LEU A 71 -14.95 7.64 0.69
C LEU A 71 -13.86 7.85 1.76
N SER A 72 -12.91 8.77 1.50
CA SER A 72 -11.85 9.07 2.43
C SER A 72 -12.37 9.64 3.75
N ASP A 73 -13.43 10.44 3.75
CA ASP A 73 -14.05 10.94 4.99
C ASP A 73 -14.67 9.79 5.80
N ILE A 74 -15.34 8.84 5.13
CA ILE A 74 -15.88 7.64 5.80
C ILE A 74 -14.74 6.77 6.37
N ILE A 75 -13.65 6.57 5.62
CA ILE A 75 -12.49 5.81 6.09
C ILE A 75 -11.88 6.46 7.34
N MET A 76 -11.68 7.78 7.32
CA MET A 76 -10.94 8.48 8.38
C MET A 76 -11.80 8.71 9.62
N ASN A 77 -13.08 9.02 9.43
CA ASN A 77 -13.95 9.56 10.48
C ASN A 77 -15.19 8.71 10.74
N GLY A 78 -15.54 7.80 9.84
CA GLY A 78 -16.72 6.94 10.00
C GLY A 78 -18.03 7.70 9.79
N PRO A 79 -19.14 7.23 10.39
CA PRO A 79 -19.22 6.28 11.50
C PRO A 79 -18.89 4.83 11.11
N LYS A 80 -18.55 3.98 12.10
CA LYS A 80 -18.24 2.56 11.87
C LYS A 80 -19.37 1.83 11.13
N SER A 81 -20.62 2.13 11.47
CA SER A 81 -21.80 1.55 10.80
C SER A 81 -21.86 1.87 9.31
N ALA A 82 -21.44 3.07 8.89
CA ALA A 82 -21.35 3.41 7.47
C ALA A 82 -20.19 2.66 6.81
N LEU A 83 -19.03 2.61 7.46
CA LEU A 83 -17.86 1.89 6.98
C LEU A 83 -18.09 0.36 6.89
N ASP A 84 -18.92 -0.20 7.75
CA ASP A 84 -19.23 -1.64 7.80
C ASP A 84 -20.22 -2.09 6.72
N ARG A 85 -20.92 -1.16 6.05
CA ARG A 85 -21.77 -1.53 4.92
C ARG A 85 -20.90 -2.16 3.83
N THR A 86 -21.35 -3.26 3.24
CA THR A 86 -20.55 -4.05 2.30
C THR A 86 -20.16 -3.25 1.06
N ASP A 87 -21.04 -2.37 0.59
CA ASP A 87 -20.80 -1.47 -0.54
C ASP A 87 -19.78 -0.35 -0.24
N VAL A 88 -19.47 -0.10 1.02
CA VAL A 88 -18.47 0.88 1.47
C VAL A 88 -17.19 0.20 1.94
N ALA A 89 -17.30 -0.87 2.74
CA ALA A 89 -16.19 -1.62 3.31
C ALA A 89 -15.24 -2.14 2.21
N GLN A 90 -15.79 -2.64 1.11
CA GLN A 90 -15.00 -3.19 0.02
C GLN A 90 -14.09 -2.15 -0.66
N PRO A 91 -14.64 -1.05 -1.23
CA PRO A 91 -13.78 -0.01 -1.79
C PRO A 91 -12.88 0.63 -0.73
N ALA A 92 -13.33 0.75 0.53
CA ALA A 92 -12.49 1.29 1.60
C ALA A 92 -11.21 0.48 1.86
N ILE A 93 -11.33 -0.85 1.98
CA ILE A 93 -10.19 -1.75 2.20
C ILE A 93 -9.27 -1.74 0.99
N PHE A 94 -9.83 -1.79 -0.22
CA PHE A 94 -9.07 -1.71 -1.47
C PHE A 94 -8.24 -0.42 -1.51
N VAL A 95 -8.88 0.74 -1.37
CA VAL A 95 -8.23 2.07 -1.43
C VAL A 95 -7.15 2.21 -0.35
N THR A 96 -7.42 1.77 0.88
CA THR A 96 -6.43 1.83 1.96
C THR A 96 -5.22 0.92 1.68
N SER A 97 -5.46 -0.26 1.11
CA SER A 97 -4.38 -1.19 0.76
C SER A 97 -3.49 -0.62 -0.35
N ILE A 98 -4.08 -0.02 -1.39
CA ILE A 98 -3.34 0.65 -2.45
C ILE A 98 -2.60 1.88 -1.91
N ALA A 99 -3.24 2.70 -1.08
CA ALA A 99 -2.58 3.85 -0.44
C ALA A 99 -1.38 3.42 0.41
N SER A 100 -1.50 2.29 1.12
CA SER A 100 -0.39 1.71 1.89
C SER A 100 0.75 1.26 0.98
N TRP A 101 0.45 0.61 -0.15
CA TRP A 101 1.45 0.19 -1.14
C TRP A 101 2.18 1.37 -1.77
N GLU A 102 1.44 2.39 -2.22
CA GLU A 102 2.03 3.60 -2.79
C GLU A 102 2.88 4.37 -1.75
N GLY A 103 2.42 4.43 -0.50
CA GLY A 103 3.19 5.04 0.59
C GLY A 103 4.45 4.26 0.95
N MET A 104 4.40 2.92 0.94
CA MET A 104 5.59 2.09 1.12
C MET A 104 6.63 2.31 0.01
N LYS A 105 6.18 2.46 -1.24
CA LYS A 105 7.07 2.79 -2.36
C LYS A 105 7.68 4.19 -2.24
N GLU A 106 6.87 5.20 -1.93
CA GLU A 106 7.33 6.59 -1.77
C GLU A 106 8.34 6.73 -0.63
N LEU A 107 8.13 6.02 0.47
CA LEU A 107 9.00 6.05 1.66
C LEU A 107 10.15 5.03 1.59
N GLU A 108 10.36 4.38 0.44
CA GLU A 108 11.43 3.40 0.21
C GLU A 108 11.44 2.24 1.24
N LEU A 109 10.26 1.87 1.75
CA LEU A 109 10.09 0.77 2.73
C LEU A 109 10.07 -0.61 2.06
N VAL A 110 9.98 -0.64 0.73
CA VAL A 110 9.98 -1.84 -0.11
C VAL A 110 10.91 -1.64 -1.31
N ALA A 111 11.41 -2.75 -1.86
CA ALA A 111 12.21 -2.70 -3.08
C ALA A 111 11.42 -2.05 -4.24
N PRO A 112 12.08 -1.28 -5.12
CA PRO A 112 11.41 -0.62 -6.22
C PRO A 112 10.82 -1.63 -7.22
N GLY A 113 9.73 -1.24 -7.86
CA GLY A 113 9.02 -2.05 -8.86
C GLY A 113 7.84 -2.83 -8.27
N ASN A 114 7.37 -3.81 -9.04
CA ASN A 114 6.26 -4.67 -8.66
C ASN A 114 6.73 -5.75 -7.65
N PRO A 115 5.83 -6.28 -6.81
CA PRO A 115 6.16 -7.40 -5.95
C PRO A 115 6.56 -8.64 -6.76
N ALA A 116 7.29 -9.57 -6.14
CA ALA A 116 7.56 -10.89 -6.73
C ALA A 116 6.25 -11.65 -6.99
N THR A 117 5.34 -11.58 -6.01
CA THR A 117 4.02 -12.21 -6.03
C THR A 117 3.06 -11.37 -5.21
N ALA A 118 1.81 -11.27 -5.66
CA ALA A 118 0.71 -10.75 -4.86
C ALA A 118 -0.42 -11.78 -4.80
N ALA A 119 -1.05 -11.91 -3.64
CA ALA A 119 -2.26 -12.71 -3.45
C ALA A 119 -3.20 -11.99 -2.50
N GLY A 120 -4.49 -12.32 -2.54
CA GLY A 120 -5.46 -11.75 -1.62
C GLY A 120 -6.67 -12.61 -1.41
N LEU A 121 -7.35 -12.40 -0.28
CA LEU A 121 -8.52 -13.17 0.11
C LEU A 121 -9.80 -12.45 -0.34
N SER A 122 -10.59 -13.09 -1.21
CA SER A 122 -11.89 -12.55 -1.67
C SER A 122 -11.70 -11.16 -2.31
N LEU A 123 -12.20 -10.10 -1.69
CA LEU A 123 -11.91 -8.71 -2.08
C LEU A 123 -10.41 -8.43 -2.28
N GLY A 124 -9.56 -9.01 -1.43
CA GLY A 124 -8.11 -8.77 -1.48
C GLY A 124 -7.49 -9.19 -2.81
N GLU A 125 -8.12 -10.07 -3.58
CA GLU A 125 -7.62 -10.49 -4.90
C GLU A 125 -7.61 -9.32 -5.89
N TYR A 126 -8.61 -8.42 -5.85
CA TYR A 126 -8.63 -7.19 -6.67
C TYR A 126 -7.47 -6.25 -6.31
N THR A 127 -7.18 -6.12 -5.01
CA THR A 127 -6.01 -5.39 -4.52
C THR A 127 -4.72 -6.03 -5.04
N ALA A 128 -4.59 -7.35 -4.96
CA ALA A 128 -3.41 -8.07 -5.42
C ALA A 128 -3.17 -7.91 -6.92
N LEU A 129 -4.23 -8.00 -7.74
CA LEU A 129 -4.16 -7.75 -9.18
C LEU A 129 -3.71 -6.32 -9.50
N THR A 130 -4.19 -5.34 -8.72
CA THR A 130 -3.82 -3.93 -8.90
C THR A 130 -2.38 -3.67 -8.49
N VAL A 131 -1.96 -4.18 -7.33
CA VAL A 131 -0.57 -4.08 -6.84
C VAL A 131 0.42 -4.77 -7.80
N GLY A 132 0.00 -5.89 -8.41
CA GLY A 132 0.78 -6.60 -9.43
C GLY A 132 0.82 -5.91 -10.80
N GLY A 133 0.02 -4.86 -11.01
CA GLY A 133 -0.05 -4.13 -12.28
C GLY A 133 -0.88 -4.82 -13.37
N ALA A 134 -1.72 -5.80 -13.01
CA ALA A 134 -2.58 -6.49 -13.96
C ALA A 134 -3.87 -5.71 -14.28
N VAL A 135 -4.31 -4.85 -13.36
CA VAL A 135 -5.51 -4.02 -13.50
C VAL A 135 -5.19 -2.61 -13.01
N GLU A 136 -5.63 -1.59 -13.76
CA GLU A 136 -5.50 -0.19 -13.37
C GLU A 136 -6.38 0.15 -12.16
N PHE A 137 -5.90 1.09 -11.33
CA PHE A 137 -6.55 1.46 -10.07
C PHE A 137 -8.02 1.86 -10.24
N GLU A 138 -8.35 2.75 -11.18
CA GLU A 138 -9.72 3.23 -11.38
C GLU A 138 -10.66 2.10 -11.80
N ALA A 139 -10.22 1.25 -12.73
CA ALA A 139 -11.01 0.11 -13.19
C ALA A 139 -11.24 -0.92 -12.07
N ALA A 140 -10.21 -1.21 -11.28
CA ALA A 140 -10.34 -2.09 -10.11
C ALA A 140 -11.25 -1.47 -9.03
N LEU A 141 -11.14 -0.17 -8.77
CA LEU A 141 -11.99 0.54 -7.81
C LEU A 141 -13.46 0.49 -8.20
N GLU A 142 -13.78 0.72 -9.48
CA GLU A 142 -15.14 0.60 -10.00
C GLU A 142 -15.68 -0.82 -9.84
N LEU A 143 -14.89 -1.82 -10.21
CA LEU A 143 -15.28 -3.23 -10.10
C LEU A 143 -15.53 -3.65 -8.65
N VAL A 144 -14.65 -3.23 -7.73
CA VAL A 144 -14.81 -3.47 -6.28
C VAL A 144 -16.05 -2.78 -5.73
N ALA A 145 -16.33 -1.54 -6.14
CA ALA A 145 -17.52 -0.83 -5.71
C ALA A 145 -18.81 -1.50 -6.24
N LEU A 146 -18.81 -1.94 -7.50
CA LEU A 146 -19.93 -2.70 -8.08
C LEU A 146 -20.15 -4.03 -7.36
N ARG A 147 -19.08 -4.77 -7.06
CA ARG A 147 -19.14 -6.01 -6.30
C ARG A 147 -19.73 -5.80 -4.90
N GLY A 148 -19.25 -4.78 -4.19
CA GLY A 148 -19.75 -4.41 -2.88
C GLY A 148 -21.26 -4.09 -2.90
N LEU A 149 -21.69 -3.29 -3.88
CA LEU A 149 -23.10 -2.96 -4.08
C LEU A 149 -23.96 -4.20 -4.38
N ALA A 150 -23.53 -5.04 -5.33
CA ALA A 150 -24.24 -6.26 -5.71
C ALA A 150 -24.44 -7.21 -4.52
N MET A 151 -23.40 -7.36 -3.69
CA MET A 151 -23.50 -8.14 -2.45
C MET A 151 -24.45 -7.48 -1.44
N GLN A 152 -24.35 -6.16 -1.25
CA GLN A 152 -25.19 -5.43 -0.30
C GLN A 152 -26.68 -5.59 -0.59
N VAL A 153 -27.09 -5.47 -1.87
CA VAL A 153 -28.51 -5.61 -2.25
C VAL A 153 -29.00 -7.04 -2.22
N SER A 154 -28.11 -8.04 -2.35
CA SER A 154 -28.47 -9.47 -2.28
C SER A 154 -28.93 -9.90 -0.89
N PHE A 155 -28.50 -9.21 0.18
CA PHE A 155 -28.95 -9.46 1.56
C PHE A 155 -30.23 -8.72 1.94
N THR A 156 -30.79 -7.90 1.04
CA THR A 156 -31.95 -7.03 1.34
C THR A 156 -33.27 -7.60 0.78
N GLN A 157 -33.36 -8.93 0.60
CA GLN A 157 -34.59 -9.64 0.18
C GLN A 157 -35.42 -10.07 1.38
#